data_AF-A0AAV2P717-F1
#
_entry.id   AF-A0AAV2P717-F1
#
_cell.length_a   1.000
_cell.length_b   1.000
_cell.length_c   1.000
_cell.angle_alpha   90.00
_cell.angle_beta   90.00
_cell.angle_gamma   90.00
#
_symmetry.space_group_name_H-M   'P 1'
#
loop_
_entity.id
_entity.type
_entity.pdbx_description
1 polymer ?
#
loop_
_entity_poly.entity_id
_entity_poly.type
_entity_poly.pdbx_seq_one_letter_code
_entity_poly.pdbx_strand_id
1 'polypeptide(L)'
;MLPQSDNFGETPFKNKSEIHDELIADLGKVITNNGYLQKCEIQEKVNALCKWMCTTPKKSIYRLDHLTDHYTDNLQKLCRALKQVDKPDPSIHLLPDLPNGIVAVDSWDSSVSLDLKRYPREIIIDAICGAAVLRGSHIYAPGVIGMPNGLIINCKVSVFADVTGHCKKGLIKPYPDSEKVYLGNGILRQTRKELFGKDAKNPCGIAIIMTDVISRVPQLNTDSESLRPYALLQNLPSIICSLVLNPQPGETVLDMCAAPGNKTTHISFLMKGQGTIIALEKNPGKVKRFKEKCNDENIKMFCYDATKAVVERENSFVQTDGPPFEQGHFDRILLDTPCSALGQRPQLYNTITLAQLRSYIPLQRNLFSAAVRLLKPNGTLVYSTCTVTIAENEGIVAWALKQCPELKLESVKDRIKTDRYGSQGYTIDGLMNENARKVRRFGTESTDSVGFFIACFKKCCQND
;
A
#
# COMPACT_ATOMS: atom_id res chain seq x y z
N MET A 1 11.78 28.28 20.84
CA MET A 1 12.33 26.91 20.77
C MET A 1 11.27 26.03 20.14
N LEU A 2 11.52 25.52 18.93
CA LEU A 2 10.75 24.40 18.39
C LEU A 2 10.88 23.24 19.39
N PRO A 3 9.81 22.52 19.74
CA PRO A 3 9.95 21.32 20.55
C PRO A 3 10.96 20.40 19.84
N GLN A 4 12.08 20.15 20.52
CA GLN A 4 13.05 19.17 20.05
C GLN A 4 12.39 17.79 19.98
N SER A 5 12.79 17.04 18.96
CA SER A 5 12.43 15.65 18.62
C SER A 5 11.09 15.42 17.91
N ASP A 6 11.26 14.91 16.70
CA ASP A 6 10.32 14.17 15.87
C ASP A 6 9.71 12.97 16.63
N ASN A 7 8.82 13.23 17.58
CA ASN A 7 8.10 12.18 18.29
C ASN A 7 6.97 11.57 17.42
N PHE A 8 7.30 11.20 16.18
CA PHE A 8 6.58 10.10 15.53
C PHE A 8 6.78 8.89 16.44
N GLY A 9 5.71 8.16 16.77
CA GLY A 9 5.76 7.06 17.74
C GLY A 9 6.97 6.15 17.52
N GLU A 10 7.61 5.71 18.61
CA GLU A 10 8.78 4.81 18.54
C GLU A 10 8.46 3.48 17.84
N THR A 11 7.17 3.10 17.88
CA THR A 11 6.67 1.85 17.31
C THR A 11 5.18 1.95 17.01
N PRO A 12 4.67 1.31 15.93
CA PRO A 12 3.24 1.18 15.70
C PRO A 12 2.60 0.11 16.61
N PHE A 13 3.39 -0.66 17.34
CA PHE A 13 2.98 -1.82 18.17
C PHE A 13 2.97 -1.50 19.66
N LYS A 14 2.59 -0.26 20.03
CA LYS A 14 2.47 0.12 21.43
C LYS A 14 1.57 -0.87 22.18
N ASN A 15 2.05 -1.39 23.30
CA ASN A 15 1.40 -2.43 24.12
C ASN A 15 1.23 -3.82 23.45
N LYS A 16 2.09 -4.17 22.48
CA LYS A 16 2.06 -5.47 21.77
C LYS A 16 3.45 -6.09 21.65
N SER A 17 4.05 -6.46 22.78
CA SER A 17 5.41 -7.04 22.80
C SER A 17 5.50 -8.33 22.00
N GLU A 18 4.42 -9.10 21.92
CA GLU A 18 4.36 -10.36 21.18
C GLU A 18 4.57 -10.20 19.67
N ILE A 19 4.20 -9.06 19.09
CA ILE A 19 4.46 -8.77 17.66
C ILE A 19 5.94 -8.46 17.45
N HIS A 20 6.53 -7.71 18.38
CA HIS A 20 7.95 -7.40 18.35
C HIS A 20 8.80 -8.66 18.49
N ASP A 21 8.43 -9.57 19.39
CA ASP A 21 9.09 -10.87 19.57
C ASP A 21 8.98 -11.74 18.31
N GLU A 22 7.84 -11.73 17.63
CA GLU A 22 7.67 -12.43 16.34
C GLU A 22 8.59 -11.86 15.26
N LEU A 23 8.75 -10.54 15.18
CA LEU A 23 9.66 -9.90 14.21
C LEU A 23 11.13 -10.26 14.49
N ILE A 24 11.54 -10.36 15.76
CA ILE A 24 12.87 -10.84 16.15
C ILE A 24 13.06 -12.28 15.71
N ALA A 25 12.09 -13.15 16.02
CA ALA A 25 12.15 -14.56 15.64
C ALA A 25 12.19 -14.74 14.11
N ASP A 26 11.49 -13.88 13.37
CA ASP A 26 11.47 -13.92 11.92
C ASP A 26 12.81 -13.49 11.31
N LEU A 27 13.42 -12.40 11.78
CA LEU A 27 14.78 -11.98 11.38
C LEU A 27 15.87 -12.95 11.81
N GLY A 28 15.66 -13.74 12.87
CA GLY A 28 16.57 -14.81 13.27
C GLY A 28 16.78 -15.90 12.22
N LYS A 29 15.93 -15.96 11.18
CA LYS A 29 16.05 -16.90 10.06
C LYS A 29 17.04 -16.42 8.97
N VAL A 30 17.49 -15.17 9.04
CA VAL A 30 18.38 -14.59 8.02
C VAL A 30 19.79 -15.15 8.18
N ILE A 31 20.34 -15.59 7.05
CA ILE A 31 21.69 -16.12 6.92
C ILE A 31 22.56 -15.06 6.21
N THR A 32 23.72 -14.80 6.79
CA THR A 32 24.78 -13.94 6.25
C THR A 32 26.02 -14.78 5.92
N ASN A 33 27.06 -14.13 5.39
CA ASN A 33 28.35 -14.80 5.15
C ASN A 33 28.98 -15.38 6.43
N ASN A 34 28.60 -14.86 7.62
CA ASN A 34 29.11 -15.28 8.92
C ASN A 34 28.15 -16.23 9.67
N GLY A 35 27.17 -16.83 8.96
CA GLY A 35 26.09 -17.62 9.56
C GLY A 35 24.85 -16.78 9.86
N TYR A 36 23.99 -17.25 10.76
CA TYR A 36 22.76 -16.54 11.14
C TYR A 36 23.06 -15.20 11.80
N LEU A 37 22.13 -14.24 11.64
CA LEU A 37 22.24 -12.94 12.29
C LEU A 37 22.37 -13.08 13.81
N GLN A 38 23.25 -12.25 14.39
CA GLN A 38 23.45 -12.23 15.83
C GLN A 38 22.32 -11.49 16.54
N LYS A 39 22.05 -11.86 17.80
CA LYS A 39 20.92 -11.32 18.57
C LYS A 39 20.94 -9.78 18.70
N CYS A 40 22.11 -9.17 18.89
CA CYS A 40 22.25 -7.72 18.97
C CYS A 40 21.84 -7.03 17.65
N GLU A 41 22.34 -7.54 16.52
CA GLU A 41 22.03 -7.02 15.19
C GLU A 41 20.54 -7.16 14.85
N ILE A 42 19.92 -8.28 15.21
CA ILE A 42 18.47 -8.48 15.04
C ILE A 42 17.69 -7.41 15.80
N GLN A 43 18.04 -7.16 17.06
CA GLN A 43 17.34 -6.19 17.90
C GLN A 43 17.46 -4.76 17.33
N GLU A 44 18.65 -4.39 16.86
CA GLU A 44 18.88 -3.10 16.19
C GLU A 44 18.05 -2.96 14.92
N LYS A 45 18.02 -4.00 14.07
CA LYS A 45 17.23 -4.01 12.84
C LYS A 45 15.72 -3.92 13.13
N VAL A 46 15.20 -4.63 14.14
CA VAL A 46 13.78 -4.54 14.53
C VAL A 46 13.43 -3.15 15.07
N ASN A 47 14.28 -2.56 15.91
CA ASN A 47 14.07 -1.21 16.43
C ASN A 47 14.06 -0.17 15.31
N ALA A 48 15.02 -0.27 14.38
CA ALA A 48 15.07 0.58 13.20
C ALA A 48 13.83 0.40 12.31
N LEU A 49 13.36 -0.83 12.12
CA LEU A 49 12.15 -1.16 11.37
C LEU A 49 10.91 -0.53 12.00
N CYS A 50 10.73 -0.67 13.32
CA CYS A 50 9.61 -0.08 14.07
C CYS A 50 9.56 1.44 13.90
N LYS A 51 10.69 2.12 14.09
CA LYS A 51 10.78 3.57 13.88
C LYS A 51 10.50 3.94 12.42
N TRP A 52 11.07 3.19 11.48
CA TRP A 52 10.89 3.44 10.04
C TRP A 52 9.43 3.29 9.61
N MET A 53 8.69 2.30 10.13
CA MET A 53 7.26 2.13 9.86
C MET A 53 6.44 3.37 10.24
N CYS A 54 6.82 4.08 11.30
CA CYS A 54 6.13 5.30 11.75
C CYS A 54 6.46 6.55 10.90
N THR A 55 7.52 6.51 10.08
CA THR A 55 7.91 7.64 9.24
C THR A 55 7.13 7.70 7.93
N THR A 56 6.93 8.92 7.43
CA THR A 56 6.24 9.16 6.15
C THR A 56 7.25 9.11 5.00
N PRO A 57 6.98 8.39 3.90
CA PRO A 57 7.84 8.45 2.72
C PRO A 57 7.87 9.86 2.15
N LYS A 58 9.06 10.37 1.82
CA LYS A 58 9.29 11.75 1.36
C LYS A 58 8.76 12.03 -0.05
N LYS A 59 8.37 10.99 -0.79
CA LYS A 59 7.81 11.10 -2.14
C LYS A 59 6.41 10.51 -2.20
N SER A 60 5.53 11.22 -2.89
CA SER A 60 4.22 10.74 -3.32
C SER A 60 4.30 10.39 -4.80
N ILE A 61 3.87 9.18 -5.16
CA ILE A 61 4.02 8.67 -6.52
C ILE A 61 2.64 8.60 -7.16
N TYR A 62 2.52 9.25 -8.31
CA TYR A 62 1.31 9.30 -9.11
C TYR A 62 1.53 8.58 -10.43
N ARG A 63 0.46 7.93 -10.88
CA ARG A 63 0.38 7.25 -12.16
C ARG A 63 -0.63 8.00 -13.04
N LEU A 64 -0.23 8.37 -14.25
CA LEU A 64 -1.04 9.12 -15.21
C LEU A 64 -1.51 8.14 -16.32
N ASP A 65 -2.56 7.37 -16.07
CA ASP A 65 -3.02 6.30 -17.00
C ASP A 65 -3.92 6.80 -18.12
N HIS A 66 -3.36 7.36 -19.19
CA HIS A 66 -4.13 7.63 -20.40
C HIS A 66 -3.46 7.08 -21.66
N LEU A 67 -4.28 6.45 -22.51
CA LEU A 67 -3.89 5.73 -23.73
C LEU A 67 -3.51 6.67 -24.90
N THR A 68 -3.39 7.97 -24.65
CA THR A 68 -3.24 9.04 -25.66
C THR A 68 -2.15 10.03 -25.25
N ASP A 69 -1.71 10.93 -26.16
CA ASP A 69 -0.66 11.95 -25.97
C ASP A 69 -0.96 13.03 -24.90
N HIS A 70 -1.97 12.81 -24.04
CA HIS A 70 -2.44 13.74 -23.01
C HIS A 70 -1.59 13.74 -21.73
N TYR A 71 -0.41 13.10 -21.73
CA TYR A 71 0.52 13.11 -20.60
C TYR A 71 0.76 14.53 -20.07
N THR A 72 0.99 15.50 -20.96
CA THR A 72 1.26 16.89 -20.61
C THR A 72 0.05 17.57 -19.95
N ASP A 73 -1.17 17.30 -20.42
CA ASP A 73 -2.40 17.85 -19.84
C ASP A 73 -2.68 17.26 -18.45
N ASN A 74 -2.53 15.94 -18.29
CA ASN A 74 -2.68 15.27 -17.00
C ASN A 74 -1.65 15.76 -15.97
N LEU A 75 -0.40 15.96 -16.40
CA LEU A 75 0.62 16.54 -15.54
C LEU A 75 0.25 17.96 -15.12
N GLN A 76 -0.24 18.80 -16.04
CA GLN A 76 -0.71 20.15 -15.71
C GLN A 76 -1.89 20.14 -14.72
N LYS A 77 -2.84 19.21 -14.87
CA LYS A 77 -3.95 19.03 -13.93
C LYS A 77 -3.45 18.60 -12.55
N LEU A 78 -2.49 17.69 -12.48
CA LEU A 78 -1.84 17.30 -11.22
C LEU A 78 -1.13 18.50 -10.58
N CYS A 79 -0.34 19.26 -11.35
CA CYS A 79 0.31 20.47 -10.87
C CYS A 79 -0.70 21.44 -10.27
N ARG A 80 -1.78 21.75 -11.00
CA ARG A 80 -2.87 22.63 -10.53
C ARG A 80 -3.50 22.10 -9.24
N ALA A 81 -3.81 20.81 -9.16
CA ALA A 81 -4.41 20.18 -7.99
C ALA A 81 -3.51 20.20 -6.74
N LEU A 82 -2.19 20.32 -6.91
CA LEU A 82 -1.22 20.40 -5.81
C LEU A 82 -0.79 21.84 -5.47
N LYS A 83 -1.24 22.85 -6.24
CA LYS A 83 -0.94 24.25 -5.93
C LYS A 83 -1.59 24.67 -4.62
N GLN A 84 -0.83 25.38 -3.79
CA GLN A 84 -1.31 25.98 -2.55
C GLN A 84 -0.98 27.47 -2.53
N VAL A 85 -1.95 28.29 -2.09
CA VAL A 85 -1.90 29.76 -2.19
C VAL A 85 -0.64 30.36 -1.54
N ASP A 86 -0.24 29.84 -0.38
CA ASP A 86 0.83 30.42 0.44
C ASP A 86 2.12 29.57 0.42
N LYS A 87 2.29 28.68 -0.54
CA LYS A 87 3.46 27.78 -0.65
C LYS A 87 4.02 27.75 -2.08
N PRO A 88 5.32 27.48 -2.26
CA PRO A 88 5.87 27.31 -3.60
C PRO A 88 5.25 26.09 -4.30
N ASP A 89 5.23 26.15 -5.62
CA ASP A 89 4.83 25.01 -6.45
C ASP A 89 5.69 23.77 -6.08
N PRO A 90 5.09 22.59 -5.87
CA PRO A 90 5.84 21.40 -5.48
C PRO A 90 6.81 20.93 -6.59
N SER A 91 7.91 20.29 -6.20
CA SER A 91 8.80 19.60 -7.12
C SER A 91 8.12 18.34 -7.66
N ILE A 92 7.93 18.29 -8.98
CA ILE A 92 7.27 17.19 -9.69
C ILE A 92 8.19 16.74 -10.82
N HIS A 93 8.58 15.47 -10.83
CA HIS A 93 9.51 14.91 -11.81
C HIS A 93 9.17 13.49 -12.21
N LEU A 94 9.55 13.12 -13.45
CA LEU A 94 9.46 11.75 -13.94
C LEU A 94 10.50 10.85 -13.26
N LEU A 95 10.17 9.57 -13.16
CA LEU A 95 11.14 8.53 -12.81
C LEU A 95 11.75 7.96 -14.10
N PRO A 96 13.01 8.28 -14.45
CA PRO A 96 13.56 8.08 -15.80
C PRO A 96 13.70 6.62 -16.22
N ASP A 97 13.83 5.70 -15.27
CA ASP A 97 13.97 4.26 -15.54
C ASP A 97 12.64 3.52 -15.66
N LEU A 98 11.52 4.24 -15.55
CA LEU A 98 10.18 3.68 -15.62
C LEU A 98 9.41 4.27 -16.81
N PRO A 99 8.34 3.61 -17.29
CA PRO A 99 7.53 4.14 -18.37
C PRO A 99 7.03 5.56 -18.10
N ASN A 100 6.89 6.34 -19.19
CA ASN A 100 6.30 7.67 -19.14
C ASN A 100 4.92 7.62 -18.46
N GLY A 101 4.65 8.60 -17.59
CA GLY A 101 3.40 8.65 -16.82
C GLY A 101 3.54 8.26 -15.35
N ILE A 102 4.72 7.82 -14.90
CA ILE A 102 5.00 7.62 -13.47
C ILE A 102 5.78 8.82 -12.94
N VAL A 103 5.12 9.57 -12.06
CA VAL A 103 5.59 10.88 -11.60
C VAL A 103 5.78 10.85 -10.09
N ALA A 104 6.90 11.41 -9.63
CA ALA A 104 7.18 11.63 -8.22
C ALA A 104 6.93 13.10 -7.86
N VAL A 105 6.25 13.29 -6.74
CA VAL A 105 6.04 14.59 -6.09
C VAL A 105 6.82 14.57 -4.78
N ASP A 106 7.78 15.48 -4.64
CA ASP A 106 8.59 15.59 -3.43
C ASP A 106 7.84 16.31 -2.31
N SER A 107 8.10 15.90 -1.08
CA SER A 107 7.77 16.70 0.10
C SER A 107 8.58 18.00 0.09
N TRP A 108 8.01 19.10 0.60
CA TRP A 108 8.78 20.33 0.75
C TRP A 108 9.98 20.13 1.67
N ASP A 109 11.08 20.79 1.34
CA ASP A 109 12.25 20.84 2.20
C ASP A 109 12.04 21.80 3.39
N SER A 110 13.08 21.97 4.22
CA SER A 110 13.05 22.82 5.41
C SER A 110 13.00 24.32 5.13
N SER A 111 13.27 24.77 3.90
CA SER A 111 13.21 26.19 3.51
C SER A 111 11.78 26.71 3.43
N VAL A 112 10.81 25.83 3.17
CA VAL A 112 9.39 26.17 3.17
C VAL A 112 8.90 26.32 4.62
N SER A 113 8.48 27.54 4.97
CA SER A 113 7.96 27.86 6.30
C SER A 113 6.60 27.20 6.52
N LEU A 114 6.42 26.57 7.67
CA LEU A 114 5.16 25.93 8.10
C LEU A 114 4.70 26.51 9.44
N ASP A 115 3.40 26.78 9.59
CA ASP A 115 2.79 27.10 10.87
C ASP A 115 2.59 25.82 11.70
N LEU A 116 3.61 25.42 12.45
CA LEU A 116 3.58 24.23 13.32
C LEU A 116 3.44 24.58 14.81
N LYS A 117 3.07 25.82 15.14
CA LYS A 117 2.79 26.20 16.53
C LYS A 117 1.50 25.51 16.98
N ARG A 118 1.55 24.81 18.11
CA ARG A 118 0.36 24.16 18.68
C ARG A 118 -0.64 25.22 19.17
N TYR A 119 -1.89 25.04 18.78
CA TYR A 119 -3.06 25.79 19.24
C TYR A 119 -3.75 25.01 20.37
N PRO A 120 -4.39 25.70 21.34
CA PRO A 120 -5.14 25.04 22.42
C PRO A 120 -6.41 24.31 21.93
N ARG A 121 -6.82 24.56 20.67
CA ARG A 121 -7.98 23.95 20.03
C ARG A 121 -7.56 22.66 19.35
N GLU A 122 -7.56 21.57 20.10
CA GLU A 122 -7.13 20.26 19.62
C GLU A 122 -8.27 19.47 18.97
N ILE A 123 -7.99 18.84 17.84
CA ILE A 123 -8.85 17.85 17.18
C ILE A 123 -8.15 16.50 17.23
N ILE A 124 -8.87 15.46 17.64
CA ILE A 124 -8.35 14.09 17.67
C ILE A 124 -8.95 13.30 16.51
N ILE A 125 -8.10 12.67 15.72
CA ILE A 125 -8.49 11.78 14.62
C ILE A 125 -7.98 10.36 14.85
N ASP A 126 -8.56 9.40 14.13
CA ASP A 126 -8.08 8.02 14.17
C ASP A 126 -6.70 7.87 13.50
N ALA A 127 -5.97 6.82 13.84
CA ALA A 127 -4.62 6.56 13.32
C ALA A 127 -4.55 6.39 11.80
N ILE A 128 -5.59 5.82 11.17
CA ILE A 128 -5.66 5.61 9.72
C ILE A 128 -5.85 6.95 9.02
N CYS A 129 -6.74 7.79 9.52
CA CYS A 129 -6.92 9.16 9.07
C CYS A 129 -5.63 9.97 9.28
N GLY A 130 -4.95 9.79 10.41
CA GLY A 130 -3.65 10.43 10.67
C GLY A 130 -2.58 10.03 9.66
N ALA A 131 -2.49 8.74 9.30
CA ALA A 131 -1.60 8.28 8.25
C ALA A 131 -1.95 8.88 6.87
N ALA A 132 -3.25 9.01 6.56
CA ALA A 132 -3.70 9.66 5.32
C ALA A 132 -3.35 11.16 5.28
N VAL A 133 -3.51 11.87 6.40
CA VAL A 133 -3.11 13.29 6.53
C VAL A 133 -1.62 13.46 6.28
N LEU A 134 -0.79 12.60 6.89
CA LEU A 134 0.65 12.61 6.67
C LEU A 134 1.01 12.34 5.20
N ARG A 135 0.16 11.65 4.45
CA ARG A 135 0.30 11.39 3.00
C ARG A 135 -0.38 12.45 2.12
N GLY A 136 -0.72 13.62 2.67
CA GLY A 136 -1.25 14.76 1.91
C GLY A 136 -2.78 14.85 1.85
N SER A 137 -3.50 14.08 2.67
CA SER A 137 -4.97 14.15 2.73
C SER A 137 -5.45 15.30 3.64
N HIS A 138 -6.65 15.82 3.34
CA HIS A 138 -7.44 16.57 4.31
C HIS A 138 -8.21 15.62 5.24
N ILE A 139 -8.80 16.16 6.30
CA ILE A 139 -9.56 15.35 7.25
C ILE A 139 -11.02 15.37 6.85
N TYR A 140 -11.55 14.20 6.54
CA TYR A 140 -12.96 14.01 6.28
C TYR A 140 -13.70 13.68 7.57
N ALA A 141 -14.97 14.06 7.63
CA ALA A 141 -15.84 13.91 8.80
C ALA A 141 -15.77 12.55 9.51
N PRO A 142 -15.76 11.39 8.80
CA PRO A 142 -15.69 10.08 9.46
C PRO A 142 -14.42 9.84 10.27
N GLY A 143 -13.32 10.52 9.94
CA GLY A 143 -12.02 10.35 10.61
C GLY A 143 -11.87 11.14 11.92
N VAL A 144 -12.79 12.06 12.20
CA VAL A 144 -12.76 12.85 13.46
C VAL A 144 -13.34 12.02 14.60
N ILE A 145 -12.52 11.78 15.64
CA ILE A 145 -12.93 11.06 16.85
C ILE A 145 -13.27 12.04 17.98
N GLY A 146 -12.42 13.04 18.22
CA GLY A 146 -12.54 13.97 19.36
C GLY A 146 -12.51 15.42 18.93
N MET A 147 -13.35 16.24 19.55
CA MET A 147 -13.46 17.68 19.27
C MET A 147 -14.03 18.41 20.50
N PRO A 148 -13.39 19.47 21.02
CA PRO A 148 -13.94 20.24 22.13
C PRO A 148 -15.21 21.01 21.75
N ASN A 149 -15.95 21.47 22.74
CA ASN A 149 -17.12 22.32 22.52
C ASN A 149 -16.73 23.74 22.12
N GLY A 150 -17.63 24.45 21.44
CA GLY A 150 -17.50 25.89 21.19
C GLY A 150 -16.53 26.29 20.08
N LEU A 151 -15.99 25.34 19.30
CA LEU A 151 -15.18 25.69 18.12
C LEU A 151 -16.07 26.27 17.01
N ILE A 152 -15.58 27.32 16.36
CA ILE A 152 -16.26 28.03 15.27
C ILE A 152 -15.59 27.67 13.95
N ILE A 153 -16.39 27.51 12.89
CA ILE A 153 -15.88 27.29 11.52
C ILE A 153 -14.88 28.39 11.15
N ASN A 154 -13.90 28.06 10.31
CA ASN A 154 -12.79 28.91 9.87
C ASN A 154 -11.74 29.22 10.94
N CYS A 155 -11.86 28.70 12.16
CA CYS A 155 -10.79 28.84 13.14
C CYS A 155 -9.63 27.87 12.87
N LYS A 156 -8.41 28.29 13.24
CA LYS A 156 -7.23 27.42 13.22
C LYS A 156 -7.25 26.42 14.36
N VAL A 157 -7.03 25.15 14.06
CA VAL A 157 -6.99 24.04 15.01
C VAL A 157 -5.69 23.26 14.88
N SER A 158 -5.27 22.62 15.97
CA SER A 158 -4.18 21.65 15.96
C SER A 158 -4.75 20.23 15.91
N VAL A 159 -4.21 19.42 15.02
CA VAL A 159 -4.70 18.05 14.78
C VAL A 159 -3.71 17.05 15.38
N PHE A 160 -4.26 16.06 16.08
CA PHE A 160 -3.53 14.95 16.64
C PHE A 160 -4.16 13.62 16.24
N ALA A 161 -3.35 12.59 16.02
CA ALA A 161 -3.84 11.22 15.86
C ALA A 161 -3.81 10.48 17.20
N ASP A 162 -4.84 9.68 17.48
CA ASP A 162 -4.80 8.65 18.52
C ASP A 162 -3.87 7.50 18.08
N VAL A 163 -2.80 7.25 18.85
CA VAL A 163 -1.80 6.20 18.58
C VAL A 163 -1.98 4.95 19.45
N THR A 164 -3.12 4.83 20.13
CA THR A 164 -3.46 3.70 21.01
C THR A 164 -4.77 3.03 20.61
N GLY A 165 -5.66 3.74 19.90
CA GLY A 165 -6.99 3.27 19.54
C GLY A 165 -7.98 3.31 20.70
N HIS A 166 -7.68 4.03 21.79
CA HIS A 166 -8.52 4.12 22.98
C HIS A 166 -9.40 5.37 23.01
N CYS A 167 -9.20 6.34 22.11
CA CYS A 167 -9.99 7.55 22.06
C CYS A 167 -11.46 7.24 21.68
N LYS A 168 -12.39 7.65 22.54
CA LYS A 168 -13.82 7.41 22.33
C LYS A 168 -14.41 8.44 21.37
N LYS A 169 -15.21 7.97 20.42
CA LYS A 169 -15.94 8.84 19.48
C LYS A 169 -16.78 9.88 20.22
N GLY A 170 -16.64 11.14 19.83
CA GLY A 170 -17.28 12.28 20.47
C GLY A 170 -16.56 12.79 21.71
N LEU A 171 -15.29 12.43 21.97
CA LEU A 171 -14.53 12.98 23.10
C LEU A 171 -14.53 14.52 23.09
N ILE A 172 -14.81 15.12 24.25
CA ILE A 172 -14.81 16.59 24.46
C ILE A 172 -13.59 17.03 25.27
N LYS A 173 -13.19 16.22 26.25
CA LYS A 173 -12.09 16.52 27.16
C LYS A 173 -10.74 16.40 26.43
N PRO A 174 -9.69 17.10 26.90
CA PRO A 174 -8.33 16.90 26.40
C PRO A 174 -7.94 15.42 26.44
N TYR A 175 -7.34 14.94 25.34
CA TYR A 175 -6.83 13.58 25.24
C TYR A 175 -5.37 13.54 25.71
N PRO A 176 -4.91 12.50 26.45
CA PRO A 176 -3.57 12.49 27.04
C PRO A 176 -2.46 12.65 26.00
N ASP A 177 -1.47 13.49 26.29
CA ASP A 177 -0.32 13.74 25.39
C ASP A 177 0.51 12.47 25.13
N SER A 178 0.52 11.53 26.07
CA SER A 178 1.19 10.22 25.91
C SER A 178 0.48 9.26 24.95
N GLU A 179 -0.77 9.54 24.57
CA GLU A 179 -1.61 8.67 23.73
C GLU A 179 -1.89 9.27 22.34
N LYS A 180 -1.35 10.45 22.06
CA LYS A 180 -1.59 11.16 20.80
C LYS A 180 -0.31 11.70 20.20
N VAL A 181 -0.29 11.82 18.86
CA VAL A 181 0.81 12.44 18.13
C VAL A 181 0.31 13.65 17.38
N TYR A 182 1.02 14.78 17.49
CA TYR A 182 0.71 15.99 16.74
C TYR A 182 1.02 15.77 15.26
N LEU A 183 0.09 16.15 14.38
CA LEU A 183 0.26 16.01 12.93
C LEU A 183 0.47 17.35 12.21
N GLY A 184 -0.05 18.43 12.77
CA GLY A 184 -0.06 19.72 12.09
C GLY A 184 -1.28 20.55 12.43
N ASN A 185 -1.44 21.62 11.65
CA ASN A 185 -2.51 22.58 11.80
C ASN A 185 -3.41 22.60 10.57
N GLY A 186 -4.66 23.01 10.80
CA GLY A 186 -5.65 23.14 9.75
C GLY A 186 -6.77 24.11 10.11
N ILE A 187 -7.69 24.28 9.17
CA ILE A 187 -8.84 25.17 9.28
C ILE A 187 -10.11 24.34 9.40
N LEU A 188 -10.88 24.59 10.46
CA LEU A 188 -12.12 23.89 10.73
C LEU A 188 -13.20 24.24 9.70
N ARG A 189 -13.87 23.22 9.15
CA ARG A 189 -14.97 23.36 8.18
C ARG A 189 -16.30 22.77 8.64
N GLN A 190 -16.29 21.92 9.67
CA GLN A 190 -17.50 21.36 10.26
C GLN A 190 -17.51 21.55 11.77
N THR A 191 -18.68 21.89 12.30
CA THR A 191 -18.93 22.05 13.72
C THR A 191 -19.05 20.69 14.41
N ARG A 192 -18.88 20.69 15.74
CA ARG A 192 -19.12 19.51 16.56
C ARG A 192 -20.55 18.96 16.42
N LYS A 193 -21.55 19.83 16.26
CA LYS A 193 -22.96 19.43 16.10
C LYS A 193 -23.16 18.65 14.80
N GLU A 194 -22.51 19.04 13.72
CA GLU A 194 -22.59 18.33 12.43
C GLU A 194 -21.87 16.97 12.48
N LEU A 195 -20.80 16.85 13.27
CA LEU A 195 -20.02 15.61 13.38
C LEU A 195 -20.61 14.60 14.39
N PHE A 196 -21.13 15.08 15.52
CA PHE A 196 -21.51 14.24 16.68
C PHE A 196 -22.90 14.54 17.26
N GLY A 197 -23.66 15.45 16.65
CA GLY A 197 -25.01 15.77 17.09
C GLY A 197 -25.98 14.59 16.93
N LYS A 198 -27.12 14.64 17.61
CA LYS A 198 -28.16 13.59 17.53
C LYS A 198 -28.65 13.35 16.10
N ASP A 199 -28.66 14.39 15.28
CA ASP A 199 -29.11 14.36 13.89
C ASP A 199 -28.00 14.01 12.88
N ALA A 200 -26.75 13.86 13.35
CA ALA A 200 -25.60 13.55 12.49
C ALA A 200 -25.63 12.08 12.02
N LYS A 201 -26.43 11.81 10.98
CA LYS A 201 -26.46 10.49 10.31
C LYS A 201 -25.37 10.44 9.24
N ASN A 202 -24.32 9.64 9.47
CA ASN A 202 -23.21 9.42 8.54
C ASN A 202 -22.54 10.72 8.06
N PRO A 203 -21.92 11.50 8.96
CA PRO A 203 -21.28 12.75 8.60
C PRO A 203 -20.24 12.52 7.49
N CYS A 204 -20.24 13.39 6.49
CA CYS A 204 -19.39 13.29 5.30
C CYS A 204 -18.82 14.66 4.92
N GLY A 205 -17.96 14.71 3.90
CA GLY A 205 -17.28 15.93 3.47
C GLY A 205 -16.02 16.23 4.30
N ILE A 206 -15.35 17.34 3.95
CA ILE A 206 -14.12 17.78 4.61
C ILE A 206 -14.47 18.47 5.93
N ALA A 207 -13.99 17.92 7.04
CA ALA A 207 -14.15 18.48 8.38
C ALA A 207 -13.03 19.49 8.71
N ILE A 208 -11.80 19.23 8.27
CA ILE A 208 -10.65 20.11 8.45
C ILE A 208 -9.82 20.14 7.16
N ILE A 209 -9.58 21.34 6.64
CA ILE A 209 -8.60 21.58 5.58
C ILE A 209 -7.23 21.72 6.25
N MET A 210 -6.35 20.77 5.98
CA MET A 210 -4.98 20.81 6.50
C MET A 210 -4.16 21.86 5.75
N THR A 211 -3.49 22.76 6.49
CA THR A 211 -2.66 23.83 5.91
C THR A 211 -1.16 23.55 6.06
N ASP A 212 -0.78 22.97 7.20
CA ASP A 212 0.61 22.77 7.57
C ASP A 212 0.74 21.43 8.30
N VAL A 213 1.31 20.44 7.61
CA VAL A 213 1.48 19.08 8.13
C VAL A 213 2.97 18.79 8.33
N ILE A 214 3.31 18.14 9.44
CA ILE A 214 4.71 17.87 9.81
C ILE A 214 5.47 17.04 8.77
N SER A 215 4.76 16.21 7.98
CA SER A 215 5.36 15.41 6.92
C SER A 215 5.81 16.22 5.71
N ARG A 216 5.37 17.48 5.59
CA ARG A 216 5.67 18.37 4.45
C ARG A 216 5.22 17.82 3.08
N VAL A 217 4.40 16.76 3.07
CA VAL A 217 3.79 16.25 1.84
C VAL A 217 2.75 17.28 1.36
N PRO A 218 2.80 17.75 0.10
CA PRO A 218 1.81 18.66 -0.43
C PRO A 218 0.39 18.09 -0.35
N GLN A 219 -0.54 18.88 0.16
CA GLN A 219 -1.97 18.54 0.17
C GLN A 219 -2.60 18.92 -1.16
N LEU A 220 -3.57 18.11 -1.59
CA LEU A 220 -4.45 18.47 -2.70
C LEU A 220 -5.25 19.73 -2.33
N ASN A 221 -5.44 20.63 -3.29
CA ASN A 221 -6.33 21.76 -3.11
C ASN A 221 -7.80 21.31 -3.08
N THR A 222 -8.67 22.11 -2.45
CA THR A 222 -10.09 21.78 -2.31
C THR A 222 -10.94 22.13 -3.52
N ASP A 223 -10.41 22.95 -4.43
CA ASP A 223 -11.16 23.52 -5.55
C ASP A 223 -10.97 22.72 -6.85
N SER A 224 -10.08 21.72 -6.83
CA SER A 224 -9.86 20.83 -7.96
C SER A 224 -11.02 19.85 -8.16
N GLU A 225 -11.40 19.68 -9.43
CA GLU A 225 -12.14 18.50 -9.86
C GLU A 225 -11.40 17.23 -9.43
N SER A 226 -12.14 16.12 -9.29
CA SER A 226 -11.57 14.84 -8.91
C SER A 226 -10.31 14.53 -9.74
N LEU A 227 -9.16 14.45 -9.09
CA LEU A 227 -7.88 14.15 -9.74
C LEU A 227 -7.83 12.72 -10.29
N ARG A 228 -8.67 11.82 -9.76
CA ARG A 228 -8.65 10.38 -10.02
C ARG A 228 -8.65 9.98 -11.50
N PRO A 229 -9.39 10.63 -12.42
CA PRO A 229 -9.35 10.30 -13.85
C PRO A 229 -8.00 10.62 -14.48
N TYR A 230 -7.27 11.61 -13.97
CA TYR A 230 -6.04 12.15 -14.58
C TYR A 230 -4.76 11.63 -13.92
N ALA A 231 -4.79 11.43 -12.60
CA ALA A 231 -3.67 10.94 -11.82
C ALA A 231 -4.14 10.07 -10.64
N LEU A 232 -3.56 8.88 -10.52
CA LEU A 232 -3.82 7.95 -9.44
C LEU A 232 -2.62 7.89 -8.49
N LEU A 233 -2.83 8.24 -7.23
CA LEU A 233 -1.82 8.02 -6.19
C LEU A 233 -1.64 6.52 -5.95
N GLN A 234 -0.43 6.00 -6.19
CA GLN A 234 -0.10 4.61 -6.00
C GLN A 234 1.36 4.45 -5.57
N ASN A 235 1.62 3.65 -4.54
CA ASN A 235 2.98 3.44 -4.05
C ASN A 235 3.87 2.82 -5.14
N LEU A 236 5.12 3.30 -5.25
CA LEU A 236 6.09 2.86 -6.26
C LEU A 236 6.22 1.33 -6.39
N PRO A 237 6.37 0.55 -5.29
CA PRO A 237 6.51 -0.90 -5.41
C PRO A 237 5.27 -1.59 -6.02
N SER A 238 4.08 -1.02 -5.80
CA SER A 238 2.85 -1.53 -6.41
C SER A 238 2.76 -1.26 -7.90
N ILE A 239 3.33 -0.14 -8.38
CA ILE A 239 3.46 0.17 -9.81
C ILE A 239 4.46 -0.81 -10.44
N ILE A 240 5.63 -0.98 -9.81
CA ILE A 240 6.67 -1.92 -10.25
C ILE A 240 6.11 -3.34 -10.38
N CYS A 241 5.26 -3.78 -9.46
CA CYS A 241 4.63 -5.11 -9.52
C CYS A 241 3.91 -5.37 -10.86
N SER A 242 3.11 -4.42 -11.35
CA SER A 242 2.45 -4.53 -12.65
C SER A 242 3.44 -4.50 -13.82
N LEU A 243 4.52 -3.72 -13.72
CA LEU A 243 5.58 -3.67 -14.74
C LEU A 243 6.36 -5.00 -14.82
N VAL A 244 6.62 -5.63 -13.68
CA VAL A 244 7.28 -6.95 -13.58
C VAL A 244 6.40 -8.03 -14.22
N LEU A 245 5.08 -7.96 -13.99
CA LEU A 245 4.11 -8.85 -14.63
C LEU A 245 4.18 -8.75 -16.16
N ASN A 246 4.45 -7.55 -16.68
CA ASN A 246 4.62 -7.25 -18.10
C ASN A 246 3.48 -7.86 -18.96
N PRO A 247 2.21 -7.51 -18.69
CA PRO A 247 1.07 -8.02 -19.44
C PRO A 247 1.09 -7.48 -20.88
N GLN A 248 0.78 -8.32 -21.86
CA GLN A 248 0.74 -7.94 -23.27
C GLN A 248 -0.71 -7.74 -23.75
N PRO A 249 -0.93 -6.84 -24.71
CA PRO A 249 -2.21 -6.75 -25.41
C PRO A 249 -2.70 -8.11 -25.94
N GLY A 250 -3.98 -8.41 -25.70
CA GLY A 250 -4.61 -9.65 -26.16
C GLY A 250 -4.50 -10.86 -25.22
N GLU A 251 -3.71 -10.77 -24.15
CA GLU A 251 -3.57 -11.86 -23.17
C GLU A 251 -4.77 -11.96 -22.21
N THR A 252 -4.92 -13.12 -21.58
CA THR A 252 -5.85 -13.33 -20.46
C THR A 252 -5.07 -13.29 -19.14
N VAL A 253 -5.35 -12.28 -18.31
CA VAL A 253 -4.65 -12.03 -17.04
C VAL A 253 -5.58 -12.22 -15.85
N LEU A 254 -5.11 -12.89 -14.80
CA LEU A 254 -5.82 -13.02 -13.52
C LEU A 254 -5.20 -12.10 -12.46
N ASP A 255 -6.02 -11.28 -11.82
CA ASP A 255 -5.71 -10.63 -10.54
C ASP A 255 -6.51 -11.34 -9.44
N MET A 256 -5.83 -12.15 -8.64
CA MET A 256 -6.49 -13.04 -7.67
C MET A 256 -7.07 -12.31 -6.45
N CYS A 257 -6.63 -11.08 -6.18
CA CYS A 257 -6.97 -10.31 -4.97
C CYS A 257 -7.06 -8.82 -5.30
N ALA A 258 -7.96 -8.48 -6.22
CA ALA A 258 -7.88 -7.25 -7.00
C ALA A 258 -8.22 -5.96 -6.23
N ALA A 259 -9.13 -5.98 -5.27
CA ALA A 259 -9.65 -4.73 -4.70
C ALA A 259 -8.63 -4.06 -3.75
N PRO A 260 -8.41 -2.73 -3.87
CA PRO A 260 -9.31 -1.73 -4.48
C PRO A 260 -9.14 -1.49 -5.98
N GLY A 261 -8.20 -2.17 -6.64
CA GLY A 261 -8.13 -2.21 -8.10
C GLY A 261 -7.00 -1.44 -8.75
N ASN A 262 -6.13 -0.78 -7.99
CA ASN A 262 -5.09 0.06 -8.58
C ASN A 262 -4.13 -0.76 -9.46
N LYS A 263 -3.73 -1.97 -9.04
CA LYS A 263 -2.87 -2.83 -9.88
C LYS A 263 -3.63 -3.38 -11.09
N THR A 264 -4.89 -3.78 -10.90
CA THR A 264 -5.78 -4.27 -11.96
C THR A 264 -5.96 -3.24 -13.08
N THR A 265 -6.24 -1.98 -12.74
CA THR A 265 -6.37 -0.91 -13.73
C THR A 265 -5.03 -0.56 -14.37
N HIS A 266 -3.90 -0.75 -13.66
CA HIS A 266 -2.57 -0.64 -14.27
C HIS A 266 -2.37 -1.69 -15.35
N ILE A 267 -2.73 -2.94 -15.06
CA ILE A 267 -2.58 -4.06 -15.97
C ILE A 267 -3.38 -3.78 -17.24
N SER A 268 -4.62 -3.30 -17.11
CA SER A 268 -5.45 -2.91 -18.25
C SER A 268 -4.81 -1.79 -19.09
N PHE A 269 -4.27 -0.78 -18.41
CA PHE A 269 -3.53 0.29 -19.07
C PHE A 269 -2.32 -0.25 -19.86
N LEU A 270 -1.51 -1.12 -19.26
CA LEU A 270 -0.34 -1.74 -19.91
C LEU A 270 -0.73 -2.63 -21.10
N MET A 271 -1.89 -3.29 -21.01
CA MET A 271 -2.48 -4.08 -22.09
C MET A 271 -3.16 -3.23 -23.18
N LYS A 272 -3.12 -1.89 -23.05
CA LYS A 272 -3.71 -0.94 -23.99
C LYS A 272 -5.21 -1.16 -24.22
N GLY A 273 -5.91 -1.64 -23.19
CA GLY A 273 -7.32 -2.00 -23.28
C GLY A 273 -7.64 -3.13 -24.26
N GLN A 274 -6.69 -4.05 -24.50
CA GLN A 274 -6.88 -5.23 -25.37
C GLN A 274 -6.61 -6.51 -24.59
N GLY A 275 -7.51 -7.50 -24.70
CA GLY A 275 -7.41 -8.77 -23.98
C GLY A 275 -8.48 -8.89 -22.91
N THR A 276 -8.22 -9.67 -21.86
CA THR A 276 -9.19 -9.84 -20.76
C THR A 276 -8.48 -9.91 -19.43
N ILE A 277 -8.98 -9.15 -18.46
CA ILE A 277 -8.52 -9.19 -17.08
C ILE A 277 -9.65 -9.74 -16.22
N ILE A 278 -9.39 -10.88 -15.58
CA ILE A 278 -10.27 -11.44 -14.56
C ILE A 278 -9.79 -10.92 -13.22
N ALA A 279 -10.67 -10.24 -12.50
CA ALA A 279 -10.40 -9.70 -11.16
C ALA A 279 -11.25 -10.45 -10.12
N LEU A 280 -10.60 -11.05 -9.13
CA LEU A 280 -11.29 -11.73 -8.03
C LEU A 280 -11.15 -10.95 -6.72
N GLU A 281 -12.23 -10.87 -5.96
CA GLU A 281 -12.23 -10.37 -4.59
C GLU A 281 -13.33 -11.06 -3.79
N LYS A 282 -13.00 -11.52 -2.57
CA LYS A 282 -13.94 -12.27 -1.73
C LYS A 282 -14.97 -11.38 -1.04
N ASN A 283 -14.63 -10.12 -0.77
CA ASN A 283 -15.50 -9.19 -0.05
C ASN A 283 -16.48 -8.47 -1.00
N PRO A 284 -17.80 -8.68 -0.86
CA PRO A 284 -18.80 -8.08 -1.76
C PRO A 284 -18.83 -6.54 -1.69
N GLY A 285 -18.55 -5.96 -0.53
CA GLY A 285 -18.47 -4.50 -0.36
C GLY A 285 -17.29 -3.89 -1.11
N LYS A 286 -16.14 -4.56 -1.13
CA LYS A 286 -14.99 -4.15 -1.94
C LYS A 286 -15.24 -4.29 -3.44
N VAL A 287 -15.90 -5.39 -3.86
CA VAL A 287 -16.33 -5.59 -5.24
C VAL A 287 -17.27 -4.48 -5.70
N LYS A 288 -18.28 -4.15 -4.89
CA LYS A 288 -19.21 -3.04 -5.17
C LYS A 288 -18.45 -1.72 -5.38
N ARG A 289 -17.55 -1.37 -4.44
CA ARG A 289 -16.74 -0.15 -4.51
C ARG A 289 -15.79 -0.11 -5.72
N PHE A 290 -15.27 -1.27 -6.13
CA PHE A 290 -14.45 -1.36 -7.35
C PHE A 290 -15.31 -1.07 -8.58
N LYS A 291 -16.45 -1.75 -8.71
CA LYS A 291 -17.36 -1.59 -9.87
C LYS A 291 -17.92 -0.17 -10.00
N GLU A 292 -18.19 0.49 -8.88
CA GLU A 292 -18.59 1.92 -8.86
C GLU A 292 -17.51 2.88 -9.38
N LYS A 293 -16.24 2.45 -9.39
CA LYS A 293 -15.09 3.31 -9.67
C LYS A 293 -14.32 2.93 -10.93
N CYS A 294 -14.66 1.81 -11.56
CA CYS A 294 -13.93 1.23 -12.68
C CYS A 294 -14.91 0.95 -13.82
N ASN A 295 -14.80 1.72 -14.90
CA ASN A 295 -15.63 1.61 -16.10
C ASN A 295 -14.87 0.96 -17.27
N ASP A 296 -13.85 0.16 -16.96
CA ASP A 296 -13.03 -0.51 -17.97
C ASP A 296 -13.66 -1.86 -18.34
N GLU A 297 -14.14 -1.96 -19.58
CA GLU A 297 -14.84 -3.14 -20.10
C GLU A 297 -13.93 -4.37 -20.22
N ASN A 298 -12.60 -4.18 -20.24
CA ASN A 298 -11.63 -5.28 -20.29
C ASN A 298 -11.49 -5.99 -18.93
N ILE A 299 -12.01 -5.40 -17.85
CA ILE A 299 -11.91 -5.94 -16.49
C ILE A 299 -13.23 -6.61 -16.08
N LYS A 300 -13.23 -7.94 -16.03
CA LYS A 300 -14.34 -8.73 -15.49
C LYS A 300 -14.12 -9.02 -14.00
N MET A 301 -14.83 -8.27 -13.14
CA MET A 301 -14.72 -8.39 -11.68
C MET A 301 -15.78 -9.34 -11.09
N PHE A 302 -15.33 -10.35 -10.33
CA PHE A 302 -16.15 -11.35 -9.67
C PHE A 302 -15.97 -11.34 -8.15
N CYS A 303 -17.10 -11.48 -7.43
CA CYS A 303 -17.08 -11.71 -5.99
C CYS A 303 -16.84 -13.20 -5.72
N TYR A 304 -15.58 -13.61 -5.56
CA TYR A 304 -15.21 -15.02 -5.51
C TYR A 304 -14.00 -15.29 -4.59
N ASP A 305 -13.94 -16.48 -4.01
CA ASP A 305 -12.80 -16.93 -3.22
C ASP A 305 -11.72 -17.53 -4.14
N ALA A 306 -10.64 -16.79 -4.35
CA ALA A 306 -9.57 -17.19 -5.27
C ALA A 306 -8.87 -18.50 -4.87
N THR A 307 -8.99 -18.96 -3.61
CA THR A 307 -8.49 -20.29 -3.19
C THR A 307 -9.27 -21.44 -3.81
N LYS A 308 -10.48 -21.17 -4.32
CA LYS A 308 -11.38 -22.14 -4.95
C LYS A 308 -11.54 -21.90 -6.46
N ALA A 309 -10.67 -21.07 -7.04
CA ALA A 309 -10.81 -20.64 -8.43
C ALA A 309 -10.42 -21.73 -9.45
N VAL A 310 -9.95 -22.90 -9.01
CA VAL A 310 -9.59 -24.03 -9.88
C VAL A 310 -10.73 -25.04 -9.90
N VAL A 311 -11.10 -25.52 -11.08
CA VAL A 311 -12.00 -26.67 -11.22
C VAL A 311 -11.30 -27.95 -10.72
N GLU A 312 -11.90 -28.60 -9.72
CA GLU A 312 -11.58 -29.97 -9.30
C GLU A 312 -12.44 -30.92 -10.17
N ARG A 313 -11.86 -31.91 -10.86
CA ARG A 313 -12.48 -32.65 -11.99
C ARG A 313 -13.87 -33.30 -11.74
N GLU A 314 -14.58 -33.49 -12.86
CA GLU A 314 -15.76 -34.34 -13.12
C GLU A 314 -17.14 -33.93 -12.55
N ASN A 315 -17.52 -32.67 -12.75
CA ASN A 315 -18.93 -32.38 -12.99
C ASN A 315 -19.01 -31.64 -14.33
N SER A 316 -20.02 -31.97 -15.14
CA SER A 316 -20.34 -31.37 -16.43
C SER A 316 -20.16 -29.85 -16.42
N PHE A 317 -18.96 -29.40 -16.74
CA PHE A 317 -18.62 -27.99 -16.70
C PHE A 317 -19.08 -27.38 -18.00
N VAL A 318 -20.12 -26.56 -17.93
CA VAL A 318 -20.43 -25.62 -18.99
C VAL A 318 -19.35 -24.55 -18.91
N GLN A 319 -18.61 -24.33 -20.00
CA GLN A 319 -17.62 -23.27 -20.08
C GLN A 319 -18.30 -21.94 -19.77
N THR A 320 -18.04 -21.37 -18.59
CA THR A 320 -18.58 -20.06 -18.20
C THR A 320 -17.52 -18.98 -18.36
N ASP A 321 -17.98 -17.74 -18.58
CA ASP A 321 -17.11 -16.55 -18.62
C ASP A 321 -16.52 -16.14 -17.25
N GLY A 322 -16.77 -16.92 -16.18
CA GLY A 322 -16.40 -16.59 -14.81
C GLY A 322 -15.87 -17.78 -13.99
N PRO A 323 -15.48 -17.55 -12.72
CA PRO A 323 -14.91 -18.59 -11.86
C PRO A 323 -15.94 -19.67 -11.48
N PRO A 324 -15.51 -20.93 -11.23
CA PRO A 324 -14.12 -21.41 -11.26
C PRO A 324 -13.60 -21.62 -12.70
N PHE A 325 -12.28 -21.70 -12.86
CA PHE A 325 -11.60 -21.81 -14.14
C PHE A 325 -10.85 -23.15 -14.28
N GLU A 326 -10.67 -23.58 -15.52
CA GLU A 326 -9.83 -24.73 -15.85
C GLU A 326 -8.35 -24.49 -15.52
N GLN A 327 -7.60 -25.57 -15.36
CA GLN A 327 -6.16 -25.49 -15.16
C GLN A 327 -5.47 -24.96 -16.42
N GLY A 328 -4.45 -24.12 -16.25
CA GLY A 328 -3.73 -23.52 -17.38
C GLY A 328 -4.58 -22.54 -18.21
N HIS A 329 -5.49 -21.79 -17.58
CA HIS A 329 -6.35 -20.84 -18.29
C HIS A 329 -5.70 -19.47 -18.55
N PHE A 330 -4.74 -19.05 -17.70
CA PHE A 330 -4.22 -17.67 -17.71
C PHE A 330 -2.79 -17.59 -18.23
N ASP A 331 -2.54 -16.60 -19.10
CA ASP A 331 -1.19 -16.28 -19.59
C ASP A 331 -0.34 -15.64 -18.49
N ARG A 332 -0.98 -14.84 -17.63
CA ARG A 332 -0.33 -14.20 -16.48
C ARG A 332 -1.24 -14.14 -15.28
N ILE A 333 -0.62 -14.22 -14.11
CA ILE A 333 -1.31 -14.12 -12.84
C ILE A 333 -0.58 -13.12 -11.94
N LEU A 334 -1.32 -12.10 -11.49
CA LEU A 334 -0.93 -11.27 -10.36
C LEU A 334 -1.52 -11.87 -9.08
N LEU A 335 -0.63 -12.21 -8.16
CA LEU A 335 -0.96 -12.69 -6.84
C LEU A 335 -0.52 -11.65 -5.79
N ASP A 336 -1.28 -10.54 -5.73
CA ASP A 336 -1.14 -9.48 -4.71
C ASP A 336 -1.87 -9.91 -3.42
N THR A 337 -1.22 -10.75 -2.62
CA THR A 337 -1.93 -11.47 -1.55
C THR A 337 -2.36 -10.60 -0.37
N PRO A 338 -3.48 -10.95 0.31
CA PRO A 338 -3.74 -10.50 1.66
C PRO A 338 -2.55 -10.86 2.55
N CYS A 339 -2.02 -9.87 3.25
CA CYS A 339 -0.87 -9.99 4.12
C CYS A 339 -1.10 -9.17 5.39
N SER A 340 -0.17 -9.29 6.33
CA SER A 340 -0.18 -8.51 7.58
C SER A 340 -0.06 -7.00 7.38
N ALA A 341 0.30 -6.54 6.18
CA ALA A 341 0.43 -5.14 5.80
C ALA A 341 1.38 -4.32 6.70
N LEU A 342 2.34 -4.98 7.36
CA LEU A 342 3.30 -4.32 8.25
C LEU A 342 4.22 -3.33 7.52
N GLY A 343 4.31 -3.39 6.19
CA GLY A 343 5.11 -2.46 5.39
C GLY A 343 4.45 -1.10 5.12
N GLN A 344 3.16 -0.91 5.44
CA GLN A 344 2.49 0.38 5.15
C GLN A 344 3.18 1.54 5.88
N ARG A 345 3.30 2.70 5.24
CA ARG A 345 3.95 3.88 5.82
C ARG A 345 3.21 5.19 5.49
N PRO A 346 3.05 6.10 6.46
CA PRO A 346 3.37 5.92 7.88
C PRO A 346 2.34 5.01 8.60
N GLN A 347 2.77 4.30 9.63
CA GLN A 347 1.91 3.57 10.56
C GLN A 347 1.97 4.23 11.93
N LEU A 348 0.85 4.84 12.34
CA LEU A 348 0.74 5.49 13.64
C LEU A 348 0.28 4.54 14.75
N TYR A 349 -0.49 3.51 14.38
CA TYR A 349 -0.95 2.45 15.26
C TYR A 349 -1.35 1.24 14.43
N ASN A 350 -1.03 0.03 14.90
CA ASN A 350 -1.37 -1.21 14.21
C ASN A 350 -2.21 -2.14 15.10
N THR A 351 -3.38 -2.56 14.62
CA THR A 351 -4.33 -3.38 15.37
C THR A 351 -4.12 -4.90 15.23
N ILE A 352 -3.16 -5.35 14.42
CA ILE A 352 -2.91 -6.78 14.18
C ILE A 352 -2.64 -7.54 15.49
N THR A 353 -3.13 -8.77 15.56
CA THR A 353 -2.81 -9.73 16.63
C THR A 353 -1.80 -10.77 16.14
N LEU A 354 -1.10 -11.43 17.06
CA LEU A 354 -0.15 -12.49 16.70
C LEU A 354 -0.82 -13.64 15.91
N ALA A 355 -2.05 -14.00 16.28
CA ALA A 355 -2.83 -15.02 15.57
C ALA A 355 -3.14 -14.59 14.13
N GLN A 356 -3.51 -13.32 13.92
CA GLN A 356 -3.74 -12.78 12.58
C GLN A 356 -2.44 -12.78 11.77
N LEU A 357 -1.33 -12.30 12.36
CA LEU A 357 -0.01 -12.26 11.72
C LEU A 357 0.40 -13.64 11.17
N ARG A 358 0.26 -14.70 11.96
CA ARG A 358 0.59 -16.08 11.55
C ARG A 358 -0.41 -16.68 10.57
N SER A 359 -1.67 -16.24 10.59
CA SER A 359 -2.74 -16.80 9.74
C SER A 359 -2.58 -16.52 8.24
N TYR A 360 -1.81 -15.49 7.87
CA TYR A 360 -1.61 -15.12 6.46
C TYR A 360 -0.79 -16.15 5.68
N ILE A 361 0.19 -16.81 6.32
CA ILE A 361 1.08 -17.78 5.66
C ILE A 361 0.30 -18.94 5.01
N PRO A 362 -0.57 -19.70 5.72
CA PRO A 362 -1.33 -20.77 5.09
C PRO A 362 -2.31 -20.27 4.03
N LEU A 363 -2.92 -19.09 4.21
CA LEU A 363 -3.79 -18.49 3.20
C LEU A 363 -3.02 -18.17 1.91
N GLN A 364 -1.85 -17.55 2.03
CA GLN A 364 -0.97 -17.21 0.91
C GLN A 364 -0.51 -18.46 0.17
N ARG A 365 -0.15 -19.53 0.87
CA ARG A 365 0.17 -20.83 0.26
C ARG A 365 -0.99 -21.41 -0.54
N ASN A 366 -2.21 -21.37 0.01
CA ASN A 366 -3.40 -21.86 -0.71
C ASN A 366 -3.70 -21.06 -1.98
N LEU A 367 -3.61 -19.72 -1.90
CA LEU A 367 -3.76 -18.85 -3.06
C LEU A 367 -2.65 -19.10 -4.10
N PHE A 368 -1.42 -19.28 -3.65
CA PHE A 368 -0.28 -19.57 -4.51
C PHE A 368 -0.45 -20.90 -5.24
N SER A 369 -0.85 -21.97 -4.54
CA SER A 369 -1.15 -23.27 -5.17
C SER A 369 -2.24 -23.17 -6.24
N ALA A 370 -3.30 -22.39 -5.98
CA ALA A 370 -4.34 -22.14 -6.97
C ALA A 370 -3.78 -21.37 -8.18
N ALA A 371 -2.95 -20.35 -7.95
CA ALA A 371 -2.29 -19.59 -9.02
C ALA A 371 -1.47 -20.51 -9.94
N VAL A 372 -0.64 -21.38 -9.37
CA VAL A 372 0.22 -22.30 -10.15
C VAL A 372 -0.61 -23.23 -11.03
N ARG A 373 -1.73 -23.76 -10.53
CA ARG A 373 -2.63 -24.63 -11.30
C ARG A 373 -3.33 -23.88 -12.44
N LEU A 374 -3.72 -22.63 -12.20
CA LEU A 374 -4.40 -21.77 -13.19
C LEU A 374 -3.47 -21.20 -14.26
N LEU A 375 -2.16 -21.16 -14.00
CA LEU A 375 -1.18 -20.58 -14.91
C LEU A 375 -0.87 -21.54 -16.07
N LYS A 376 -0.90 -21.02 -17.31
CA LYS A 376 -0.47 -21.74 -18.51
C LYS A 376 1.01 -22.15 -18.43
N PRO A 377 1.43 -23.22 -19.12
CA PRO A 377 2.84 -23.41 -19.46
C PRO A 377 3.41 -22.14 -20.10
N ASN A 378 4.64 -21.79 -19.76
CA ASN A 378 5.27 -20.50 -20.10
C ASN A 378 4.55 -19.25 -19.56
N GLY A 379 3.55 -19.39 -18.70
CA GLY A 379 2.89 -18.26 -18.07
C GLY A 379 3.79 -17.56 -17.04
N THR A 380 3.49 -16.29 -16.75
CA THR A 380 4.17 -15.50 -15.70
C THR A 380 3.30 -15.38 -14.47
N LEU A 381 3.84 -15.70 -13.29
CA LEU A 381 3.22 -15.42 -11.99
C LEU A 381 4.05 -14.37 -11.26
N VAL A 382 3.41 -13.27 -10.85
CA VAL A 382 4.02 -12.31 -9.92
C VAL A 382 3.35 -12.43 -8.56
N TYR A 383 4.15 -12.77 -7.56
CA TYR A 383 3.76 -12.75 -6.16
C TYR A 383 4.21 -11.44 -5.52
N SER A 384 3.30 -10.77 -4.81
CA SER A 384 3.65 -9.57 -4.04
C SER A 384 2.91 -9.44 -2.73
N THR A 385 3.54 -8.74 -1.79
CA THR A 385 2.96 -8.34 -0.51
C THR A 385 3.31 -6.89 -0.19
N CYS A 386 2.54 -6.27 0.69
CA CYS A 386 2.88 -5.00 1.33
C CYS A 386 3.33 -5.20 2.78
N THR A 387 4.02 -6.31 3.06
CA THR A 387 4.59 -6.62 4.37
C THR A 387 6.11 -6.72 4.34
N VAL A 388 6.69 -6.71 5.53
CA VAL A 388 8.13 -6.78 5.79
C VAL A 388 8.53 -8.07 6.51
N THR A 389 7.61 -9.00 6.71
CA THR A 389 7.91 -10.29 7.34
C THR A 389 8.61 -11.22 6.34
N ILE A 390 9.63 -11.92 6.79
CA ILE A 390 10.31 -12.98 6.05
C ILE A 390 9.37 -14.16 5.84
N ALA A 391 8.56 -14.50 6.85
CA ALA A 391 7.65 -15.63 6.77
C ALA A 391 6.62 -15.53 5.63
N GLU A 392 6.10 -14.33 5.36
CA GLU A 392 5.18 -14.08 4.23
C GLU A 392 5.96 -13.81 2.93
N ASN A 393 7.21 -13.38 2.99
CA ASN A 393 7.98 -13.02 1.79
C ASN A 393 8.88 -14.17 1.32
N GLU A 394 10.16 -14.17 1.72
CA GLU A 394 11.13 -15.19 1.33
C GLU A 394 10.68 -16.59 1.74
N GLY A 395 9.98 -16.74 2.87
CA GLY A 395 9.42 -18.01 3.32
C GLY A 395 8.38 -18.60 2.37
N ILE A 396 7.58 -17.77 1.69
CA ILE A 396 6.65 -18.22 0.65
C ILE A 396 7.42 -18.59 -0.61
N VAL A 397 8.44 -17.82 -1.00
CA VAL A 397 9.27 -18.15 -2.19
C VAL A 397 10.03 -19.46 -1.99
N ALA A 398 10.67 -19.66 -0.84
CA ALA A 398 11.37 -20.90 -0.49
C ALA A 398 10.42 -22.10 -0.50
N TRP A 399 9.21 -21.93 0.07
CA TRP A 399 8.17 -22.95 0.03
C TRP A 399 7.72 -23.25 -1.41
N ALA A 400 7.48 -22.23 -2.23
CA ALA A 400 7.02 -22.38 -3.60
C ALA A 400 8.05 -23.10 -4.48
N LEU A 401 9.34 -22.74 -4.36
CA LEU A 401 10.42 -23.42 -5.08
C LEU A 401 10.55 -24.90 -4.70
N LYS A 402 10.16 -25.27 -3.48
CA LYS A 402 10.16 -26.66 -3.03
C LYS A 402 8.90 -27.42 -3.46
N GLN A 403 7.72 -26.78 -3.41
CA GLN A 403 6.44 -27.45 -3.65
C GLN A 403 5.97 -27.41 -5.11
N CYS A 404 6.47 -26.48 -5.91
CA CYS A 404 6.09 -26.27 -7.29
C CYS A 404 7.33 -26.34 -8.19
N PRO A 405 7.89 -27.54 -8.44
CA PRO A 405 9.12 -27.72 -9.22
C PRO A 405 8.99 -27.22 -10.67
N GLU A 406 7.77 -27.08 -11.19
CA GLU A 406 7.50 -26.48 -12.49
C GLU A 406 7.76 -24.97 -12.55
N LEU A 407 7.98 -24.29 -11.42
CA LEU A 407 8.28 -22.87 -11.39
C LEU A 407 9.78 -22.60 -11.36
N LYS A 408 10.23 -21.69 -12.22
CA LYS A 408 11.55 -21.07 -12.17
C LYS A 408 11.43 -19.62 -11.70
N LEU A 409 12.24 -19.25 -10.72
CA LEU A 409 12.33 -17.87 -10.25
C LEU A 409 13.11 -17.03 -11.27
N GLU A 410 12.52 -15.90 -11.65
CA GLU A 410 13.11 -14.93 -12.55
C GLU A 410 13.51 -13.65 -11.82
N SER A 411 14.53 -12.99 -12.37
CA SER A 411 15.07 -11.75 -11.82
C SER A 411 14.13 -10.58 -12.08
N VAL A 412 13.59 -10.03 -11.00
CA VAL A 412 12.71 -8.85 -11.03
C VAL A 412 13.45 -7.64 -11.60
N LYS A 413 14.72 -7.43 -11.24
CA LYS A 413 15.51 -6.30 -11.77
C LYS A 413 15.74 -6.41 -13.28
N ASP A 414 15.88 -7.63 -13.81
CA ASP A 414 16.11 -7.85 -15.24
C ASP A 414 14.79 -7.65 -16.02
N ARG A 415 13.65 -8.05 -15.42
CA ARG A 415 12.30 -7.79 -15.95
C ARG A 415 12.03 -6.29 -16.15
N ILE A 416 12.45 -5.43 -15.21
CA ILE A 416 12.29 -3.97 -15.29
C ILE A 416 13.54 -3.23 -15.79
N LYS A 417 14.61 -3.95 -16.14
CA LYS A 417 15.88 -3.42 -16.65
C LYS A 417 16.53 -2.36 -15.77
N THR A 418 16.38 -2.46 -14.45
CA THR A 418 17.00 -1.55 -13.49
C THR A 418 17.12 -2.19 -12.10
N ASP A 419 18.18 -1.87 -11.38
CA ASP A 419 18.45 -2.31 -10.00
C ASP A 419 18.22 -1.21 -8.96
N ARG A 420 17.78 -0.01 -9.39
CA ARG A 420 17.58 1.16 -8.51
C ARG A 420 16.48 0.98 -7.47
N TYR A 421 15.52 0.09 -7.72
CA TYR A 421 14.31 -0.02 -6.91
C TYR A 421 14.31 -1.26 -6.03
N GLY A 422 14.12 -1.05 -4.73
CA GLY A 422 14.18 -2.11 -3.73
C GLY A 422 15.62 -2.53 -3.43
N SER A 423 15.75 -3.57 -2.63
CA SER A 423 16.99 -4.29 -2.29
C SER A 423 16.79 -5.76 -2.67
N GLN A 424 17.85 -6.56 -2.63
CA GLN A 424 17.71 -8.01 -2.75
C GLN A 424 16.90 -8.58 -1.57
N GLY A 425 16.33 -9.77 -1.73
CA GLY A 425 15.72 -10.50 -0.61
C GLY A 425 16.76 -10.95 0.41
N TYR A 426 16.29 -11.35 1.59
CA TYR A 426 17.16 -12.01 2.56
C TYR A 426 17.49 -13.44 2.13
N THR A 427 18.68 -13.89 2.48
CA THR A 427 19.05 -15.30 2.36
C THR A 427 18.53 -16.03 3.59
N ILE A 428 17.79 -17.11 3.37
CA ILE A 428 17.20 -17.97 4.41
C ILE A 428 17.31 -19.43 3.99
N ASP A 429 17.01 -20.35 4.90
CA ASP A 429 16.88 -21.76 4.56
C ASP A 429 15.84 -21.97 3.44
N GLY A 430 16.28 -22.57 2.33
CA GLY A 430 15.46 -22.78 1.13
C GLY A 430 15.45 -21.63 0.11
N LEU A 431 16.10 -20.50 0.39
CA LEU A 431 16.30 -19.41 -0.56
C LEU A 431 17.76 -18.91 -0.51
N MET A 432 18.64 -19.59 -1.23
CA MET A 432 20.06 -19.26 -1.30
C MET A 432 20.33 -17.93 -2.02
N ASN A 433 21.54 -17.37 -1.81
CA ASN A 433 21.97 -16.05 -2.31
C ASN A 433 21.62 -15.77 -3.78
N GLU A 434 21.75 -16.74 -4.68
CA GLU A 434 21.43 -16.55 -6.10
C GLU A 434 19.94 -16.27 -6.35
N ASN A 435 19.05 -16.97 -5.65
CA ASN A 435 17.61 -16.76 -5.75
C ASN A 435 17.16 -15.54 -4.93
N ALA A 436 17.80 -15.26 -3.79
CA ALA A 436 17.54 -14.05 -3.00
C ALA A 436 17.81 -12.77 -3.81
N ARG A 437 18.81 -12.78 -4.71
CA ARG A 437 19.10 -11.66 -5.63
C ARG A 437 18.05 -11.43 -6.71
N LYS A 438 17.21 -12.42 -7.01
CA LYS A 438 16.18 -12.33 -8.06
C LYS A 438 14.90 -11.66 -7.59
N VAL A 439 14.60 -11.71 -6.29
CA VAL A 439 13.44 -11.03 -5.69
C VAL A 439 13.80 -9.59 -5.27
N ARG A 440 12.79 -8.74 -5.07
CA ARG A 440 13.00 -7.38 -4.57
C ARG A 440 12.22 -7.12 -3.29
N ARG A 441 12.93 -6.62 -2.28
CA ARG A 441 12.40 -6.17 -0.99
C ARG A 441 12.50 -4.66 -0.88
N PHE A 442 11.42 -4.01 -0.49
CA PHE A 442 11.39 -2.61 -0.09
C PHE A 442 11.29 -2.55 1.43
N GLY A 443 12.16 -1.78 2.07
CA GLY A 443 12.33 -1.77 3.52
C GLY A 443 13.30 -0.68 3.98
N THR A 444 13.84 -0.85 5.19
CA THR A 444 14.80 0.06 5.83
C THR A 444 16.10 0.24 5.03
N GLU A 445 16.49 -0.75 4.24
CA GLU A 445 17.76 -0.80 3.49
C GLU A 445 17.61 -0.41 2.01
N SER A 446 16.43 0.03 1.58
CA SER A 446 16.15 0.37 0.18
C SER A 446 15.75 1.83 -0.02
N THR A 447 15.39 2.19 -1.25
CA THR A 447 14.74 3.47 -1.58
C THR A 447 13.60 3.79 -0.61
N ASP A 448 13.45 5.07 -0.24
CA ASP A 448 12.40 5.51 0.68
C ASP A 448 10.99 5.29 0.09
N SER A 449 10.36 4.18 0.48
CA SER A 449 9.02 3.79 0.07
C SER A 449 8.32 3.00 1.18
N VAL A 450 7.06 2.61 0.97
CA VAL A 450 6.44 1.58 1.80
C VAL A 450 7.24 0.27 1.75
N GLY A 451 7.10 -0.56 2.79
CA GLY A 451 7.58 -1.93 2.83
C GLY A 451 6.78 -2.81 1.88
N PHE A 452 7.50 -3.59 1.08
CA PHE A 452 6.91 -4.35 -0.02
C PHE A 452 7.83 -5.49 -0.44
N PHE A 453 7.26 -6.50 -1.09
CA PHE A 453 8.03 -7.61 -1.65
C PHE A 453 7.49 -8.02 -3.01
N ILE A 454 8.39 -8.38 -3.93
CA ILE A 454 8.05 -8.81 -5.29
C ILE A 454 8.90 -10.02 -5.66
N ALA A 455 8.26 -11.10 -6.09
CA ALA A 455 8.87 -12.26 -6.70
C ALA A 455 8.18 -12.58 -8.04
N CYS A 456 8.95 -12.91 -9.06
CA CYS A 456 8.46 -13.25 -10.39
C CYS A 456 8.85 -14.69 -10.73
N PHE A 457 7.87 -15.48 -11.19
CA PHE A 457 8.05 -16.87 -11.56
C PHE A 457 7.59 -17.09 -13.00
N LYS A 458 8.29 -17.99 -13.68
CA LYS A 458 7.90 -18.54 -14.97
C LYS A 458 7.55 -20.01 -14.79
N LYS A 459 6.42 -20.45 -15.32
CA LYS A 459 6.07 -21.88 -15.33
C LYS A 459 6.71 -22.56 -16.53
N CYS A 460 7.51 -23.59 -16.29
CA CYS A 460 8.16 -24.35 -17.34
C CYS A 460 7.15 -25.17 -18.15
N CYS A 461 7.48 -25.47 -19.39
CA CYS A 461 6.82 -26.53 -20.13
C CYS A 461 7.07 -27.86 -19.41
N GLN A 462 6.11 -28.79 -19.45
CA GLN A 462 6.28 -30.14 -18.87
C GLN A 462 7.32 -31.01 -19.61
N ASN A 463 8.05 -30.46 -20.60
CA ASN A 463 9.00 -31.17 -21.45
C ASN A 463 10.45 -30.60 -21.45
N ASP A 464 10.80 -29.71 -20.51
CA ASP A 464 12.16 -29.14 -20.40
C ASP A 464 12.91 -29.56 -19.13
#